data_AF-A0A1V9K0C7-F1
#
_entry.id   AF-A0A1V9K0C7-F1
#
_cell.length_a   1.000
_cell.length_b   1.000
_cell.length_c   1.000
_cell.angle_alpha   90.00
_cell.angle_beta   90.00
_cell.angle_gamma   90.00
#
_symmetry.space_group_name_H-M   'P 1'
#
loop_
_entity.id
_entity.type
_entity.pdbx_description
1 polymer ?
#
loop_
_entity_poly.entity_id
_entity_poly.type
_entity_poly.pdbx_seq_one_letter_code
_entity_poly.pdbx_strand_id
1 'polypeptide(L)'
;MTDRTAAQPLTEGQLVQTEAFLAGLGQSGVVDAETARLLVAEVRRLRELEAPAVQARAALAALCYDLEDPGSDAYGALYLLSRATVGIDAPKDDAALALGTFASDVLHKVADMADPEAPEVSFFGVQAGPQVAAWLRMLADRKATTTALAAPAGS
;
A
#
# COMPACT_ATOMS: atom_id res chain seq x y z
N MET A 1 0.90 19.04 -6.65
CA MET A 1 1.97 18.14 -7.12
C MET A 1 2.93 17.92 -5.97
N THR A 2 2.70 16.90 -5.16
CA THR A 2 3.68 16.47 -4.15
C THR A 2 4.49 15.36 -4.78
N ASP A 3 5.74 15.70 -5.11
CA ASP A 3 6.79 14.79 -5.51
C ASP A 3 7.04 13.81 -4.34
N ARG A 4 6.24 12.74 -4.29
CA ARG A 4 6.59 11.57 -3.49
C ARG A 4 7.66 10.84 -4.28
N THR A 5 8.90 11.23 -4.05
CA THR A 5 10.05 10.40 -4.43
C THR A 5 9.76 9.01 -3.88
N ALA A 6 9.45 8.06 -4.76
CA ALA A 6 9.37 6.66 -4.39
C ALA A 6 10.71 6.36 -3.72
N ALA A 7 10.70 6.08 -2.42
CA ALA A 7 11.92 5.71 -1.72
C ALA A 7 12.44 4.48 -2.45
N GLN A 8 13.56 4.63 -3.18
CA GLN A 8 14.13 3.52 -3.92
C GLN A 8 14.43 2.39 -2.92
N PRO A 9 14.05 1.14 -3.25
CA PRO A 9 14.41 0.02 -2.41
C PRO A 9 15.93 0.02 -2.25
N LEU A 10 16.37 -0.18 -1.01
CA LEU A 10 17.79 -0.24 -0.72
C LEU A 10 18.38 -1.42 -1.51
N THR A 11 19.45 -1.16 -2.25
CA THR A 11 20.25 -2.19 -2.91
C THR A 11 20.91 -3.09 -1.88
N GLU A 12 21.24 -4.33 -2.24
CA GLU A 12 21.87 -5.30 -1.32
C GLU A 12 23.11 -4.71 -0.62
N GLY A 13 23.88 -3.87 -1.33
CA GLY A 13 24.99 -3.11 -0.75
C GLY A 13 24.58 -2.08 0.31
N GLN A 14 23.50 -1.33 0.09
CA GLN A 14 22.96 -0.37 1.09
C GLN A 14 22.40 -1.08 2.33
N LEU A 15 22.00 -2.33 2.18
CA LEU A 15 21.43 -3.14 3.25
C LEU A 15 22.50 -3.74 4.14
N VAL A 16 23.58 -4.25 3.54
CA VAL A 16 24.80 -4.61 4.27
C VAL A 16 25.35 -3.39 5.00
N GLN A 17 25.31 -2.20 4.37
CA GLN A 17 25.69 -0.95 5.03
C GLN A 17 24.75 -0.57 6.19
N THR A 18 23.45 -0.82 6.07
CA THR A 18 22.47 -0.56 7.14
C THR A 18 22.68 -1.52 8.32
N GLU A 19 22.91 -2.81 8.07
CA GLU A 19 23.25 -3.78 9.11
C GLU A 19 24.57 -3.43 9.80
N ALA A 20 25.59 -3.06 9.02
CA ALA A 20 26.89 -2.63 9.55
C ALA A 20 26.77 -1.33 10.37
N PHE A 21 25.94 -0.39 9.93
CA PHE A 21 25.65 0.84 10.67
C PHE A 21 24.97 0.54 12.01
N LEU A 22 23.91 -0.27 12.00
CA LEU A 22 23.19 -0.65 13.22
C LEU A 22 24.09 -1.42 14.20
N ALA A 23 24.93 -2.32 13.70
CA ALA A 23 25.94 -2.99 14.52
C ALA A 23 26.98 -2.01 15.08
N GLY A 24 27.37 -1.00 14.30
CA GLY A 24 28.25 0.09 14.70
C GLY A 24 27.67 0.96 15.82
N LEU A 25 26.35 1.18 15.86
CA LEU A 25 25.69 1.91 16.95
C LEU A 25 25.88 1.23 18.31
N GLY A 26 25.94 -0.10 18.34
CA GLY A 26 26.25 -0.88 19.54
C GLY A 26 27.72 -0.77 19.96
N GLN A 27 28.64 -0.58 19.01
CA GLN A 27 30.07 -0.40 19.27
C GLN A 27 30.40 1.03 19.72
N SER A 28 29.64 2.03 19.26
CA SER A 28 29.80 3.43 19.63
C SER A 28 29.10 3.81 20.95
N GLY A 29 28.35 2.88 21.56
CA GLY A 29 27.60 3.11 22.79
C GLY A 29 26.39 4.02 22.64
N VAL A 30 25.91 4.25 21.41
CA VAL A 30 24.72 5.07 21.13
C VAL A 30 23.45 4.31 21.49
N VAL A 31 23.46 3.00 21.26
CA VAL A 31 22.52 2.03 21.83
C VAL A 31 23.33 0.91 22.45
N ASP A 32 22.75 0.16 23.38
CA ASP A 32 23.44 -1.01 23.92
C ASP A 32 23.58 -2.11 22.85
N ALA A 33 24.56 -2.99 23.04
CA ALA A 33 24.91 -4.03 22.08
C ALA A 33 23.78 -5.04 21.84
N GLU A 34 22.88 -5.24 22.81
CA GLU A 34 21.75 -6.15 22.67
C GLU A 34 20.65 -5.51 21.81
N THR A 35 20.33 -4.24 22.06
CA THR A 35 19.42 -3.46 21.21
C THR A 35 19.90 -3.41 19.76
N ALA A 36 21.20 -3.17 19.53
CA ALA A 36 21.78 -3.20 18.18
C ALA A 36 21.60 -4.57 17.50
N ARG A 37 21.82 -5.67 18.23
CA ARG A 37 21.63 -7.04 17.70
C ARG A 37 20.18 -7.33 17.36
N LEU A 38 19.25 -6.93 18.24
CA LEU A 38 17.81 -7.11 18.02
C LEU A 38 17.32 -6.32 16.81
N LEU A 39 17.80 -5.10 16.61
CA LEU A 39 17.48 -4.30 15.42
C LEU A 39 17.99 -4.96 14.13
N VAL A 40 19.22 -5.47 14.12
CA VAL A 40 19.76 -6.20 12.95
C VAL A 40 18.95 -7.47 12.68
N ALA A 41 18.61 -8.24 13.72
CA ALA A 41 17.79 -9.45 13.59
C ALA A 41 16.38 -9.15 13.05
N GLU A 42 15.76 -8.07 13.52
CA GLU A 42 14.43 -7.67 13.08
C GLU A 42 14.43 -7.17 11.63
N VAL A 43 15.45 -6.40 11.23
CA VAL A 43 15.62 -5.97 9.83
C VAL A 43 15.76 -7.18 8.90
N ARG A 44 16.53 -8.21 9.30
CA ARG A 44 16.63 -9.46 8.52
C ARG A 44 15.32 -10.21 8.45
N ARG A 45 14.64 -10.38 9.58
CA ARG A 45 13.34 -11.07 9.66
C ARG A 45 12.31 -10.39 8.77
N LEU A 46 12.22 -9.05 8.81
CA LEU A 46 11.29 -8.30 7.96
C LEU A 46 11.56 -8.52 6.47
N ARG A 47 12.82 -8.62 6.06
CA ARG A 47 13.20 -8.89 4.66
C ARG A 47 12.82 -10.27 4.19
N GLU A 48 13.08 -11.28 5.01
CA GLU A 48 12.71 -12.67 4.71
C GLU A 48 11.19 -12.80 4.50
N LEU A 49 10.40 -11.97 5.18
CA LEU A 49 8.94 -11.91 5.02
C LEU A 49 8.50 -11.02 3.86
N GLU A 50 9.22 -9.94 3.58
CA GLU A 50 8.82 -8.98 2.55
C GLU A 50 9.04 -9.52 1.13
N ALA A 51 10.11 -10.26 0.87
CA ALA A 51 10.38 -10.85 -0.45
C ALA A 51 9.24 -11.77 -0.96
N PRO A 52 8.74 -12.76 -0.20
CA PRO A 52 7.59 -13.57 -0.64
C PRO A 52 6.29 -12.76 -0.68
N ALA A 53 6.12 -11.77 0.21
CA ALA A 53 4.94 -10.89 0.18
C ALA A 53 4.89 -10.03 -1.10
N VAL A 54 6.04 -9.59 -1.62
CA VAL A 54 6.16 -8.87 -2.89
C VAL A 54 5.78 -9.75 -4.07
N GLN A 55 6.20 -11.01 -4.06
CA GLN A 55 5.78 -11.98 -5.09
C GLN A 55 4.29 -12.28 -5.01
N ALA A 56 3.74 -12.42 -3.81
CA ALA A 56 2.31 -12.58 -3.60
C ALA A 56 1.52 -11.34 -4.09
N ARG A 57 2.04 -10.13 -3.83
CA ARG A 57 1.46 -8.86 -4.33
C ARG A 57 1.41 -8.86 -5.85
N ALA A 58 2.52 -9.15 -6.52
CA ALA A 58 2.59 -9.17 -7.98
C ALA A 58 1.68 -10.24 -8.60
N ALA A 59 1.68 -11.45 -8.04
CA ALA A 59 0.81 -12.54 -8.51
C ALA A 59 -0.68 -12.21 -8.32
N LEU A 60 -1.04 -11.63 -7.17
CA LEU A 60 -2.40 -11.20 -6.91
C LEU A 60 -2.81 -10.01 -7.77
N ALA A 61 -1.90 -9.07 -8.05
CA ALA A 61 -2.16 -7.97 -8.97
C ALA A 61 -2.50 -8.47 -10.38
N ALA A 62 -1.72 -9.43 -10.90
CA ALA A 62 -1.99 -10.06 -12.19
C ALA A 62 -3.34 -10.79 -12.19
N LEU A 63 -3.64 -11.56 -11.12
CA LEU A 63 -4.92 -12.24 -10.98
C LEU A 63 -6.11 -11.27 -10.93
N CYS A 64 -5.97 -10.14 -10.24
CA CYS A 64 -7.00 -9.09 -10.21
C CYS A 64 -7.16 -8.35 -11.54
N TYR A 65 -6.21 -8.48 -12.46
CA TYR A 65 -6.30 -7.92 -13.81
C TYR A 65 -6.94 -8.91 -14.79
N ASP A 66 -6.59 -10.20 -14.68
CA ASP A 66 -7.04 -11.23 -15.62
C ASP A 66 -8.47 -11.72 -15.37
N LEU A 67 -8.98 -11.62 -14.13
CA LEU A 67 -10.34 -12.04 -13.78
C LEU A 67 -11.37 -10.93 -14.02
N GLU A 68 -12.50 -11.30 -14.62
CA GLU A 68 -13.63 -10.38 -14.87
C GLU A 68 -14.26 -9.85 -13.57
N ASP A 69 -14.33 -10.70 -12.53
CA ASP A 69 -14.70 -10.30 -11.18
C ASP A 69 -13.81 -11.03 -10.15
N PRO A 70 -12.67 -10.42 -9.76
CA PRO A 70 -11.77 -10.97 -8.73
C PRO A 70 -12.41 -11.01 -7.34
N GLY A 71 -13.52 -10.29 -7.15
CA GLY A 71 -14.10 -10.05 -5.85
C GLY A 71 -13.34 -9.01 -5.04
N SER A 72 -14.07 -8.36 -4.13
CA SER A 72 -13.58 -7.32 -3.25
C SER A 72 -12.55 -7.79 -2.22
N ASP A 73 -12.61 -9.06 -1.80
CA ASP A 73 -11.61 -9.66 -0.90
C ASP A 73 -10.22 -9.74 -1.56
N ALA A 74 -10.16 -10.02 -2.86
CA ALA A 74 -8.89 -10.06 -3.60
C ALA A 74 -8.27 -8.65 -3.67
N TYR A 75 -9.07 -7.62 -3.95
CA TYR A 75 -8.61 -6.23 -3.91
C TYR A 75 -8.23 -5.77 -2.49
N GLY A 76 -8.94 -6.25 -1.46
CA GLY A 76 -8.61 -5.99 -0.06
C GLY A 76 -7.27 -6.61 0.34
N ALA A 77 -7.02 -7.86 -0.04
CA ALA A 77 -5.73 -8.53 0.17
C ALA A 77 -4.60 -7.84 -0.61
N LEU A 78 -4.86 -7.42 -1.86
CA LEU A 78 -3.91 -6.68 -2.68
C LEU A 78 -3.55 -5.33 -2.06
N TYR A 79 -4.53 -4.62 -1.52
CA TYR A 79 -4.32 -3.38 -0.77
C TYR A 79 -3.42 -3.64 0.44
N LEU A 80 -3.72 -4.62 1.29
CA LEU A 80 -2.90 -4.92 2.46
C LEU A 80 -1.46 -5.30 2.11
N LEU A 81 -1.27 -6.13 1.07
CA LEU A 81 0.05 -6.48 0.59
C LEU A 81 0.80 -5.24 0.10
N SER A 82 0.15 -4.35 -0.68
CA SER A 82 0.77 -3.09 -1.11
C SER A 82 1.23 -2.19 0.04
N ARG A 83 0.55 -2.25 1.19
CA ARG A 83 0.91 -1.51 2.41
C ARG A 83 2.02 -2.18 3.21
N ALA A 84 2.15 -3.50 3.10
CA ALA A 84 3.13 -4.29 3.83
C ALA A 84 4.49 -4.39 3.13
N THR A 85 4.54 -4.18 1.80
CA THR A 85 5.74 -4.41 0.97
C THR A 85 6.30 -3.12 0.36
N VAL A 86 6.51 -2.10 1.20
CA VAL A 86 6.94 -0.75 0.75
C VAL A 86 8.46 -0.67 0.54
N GLY A 87 9.24 -1.59 1.10
CA GLY A 87 10.70 -1.58 1.09
C GLY A 87 11.34 -2.37 -0.06
N ILE A 88 10.56 -3.14 -0.83
CA ILE A 88 11.05 -3.96 -1.95
C ILE A 88 10.15 -3.76 -3.19
N ASP A 89 10.77 -3.35 -4.31
CA ASP A 89 10.09 -3.31 -5.61
C ASP A 89 9.89 -4.72 -6.17
N ALA A 90 8.72 -4.98 -6.77
CA ALA A 90 8.52 -6.15 -7.62
C ALA A 90 8.70 -5.75 -9.09
N PRO A 91 9.49 -6.50 -9.88
CA PRO A 91 9.45 -6.34 -11.33
C PRO A 91 8.05 -6.73 -11.84
N LYS A 92 7.40 -5.80 -12.57
CA LYS A 92 6.01 -5.91 -13.10
C LYS A 92 4.91 -5.90 -12.03
N ASP A 93 5.05 -5.03 -11.04
CA ASP A 93 4.02 -4.85 -10.04
C ASP A 93 2.94 -3.85 -10.47
N ASP A 94 1.86 -4.38 -11.05
CA ASP A 94 0.69 -3.59 -11.45
C ASP A 94 -0.33 -3.40 -10.31
N ALA A 95 0.05 -3.68 -9.04
CA ALA A 95 -0.87 -3.52 -7.90
C ALA A 95 -1.46 -2.12 -7.81
N ALA A 96 -0.66 -1.08 -8.07
CA ALA A 96 -1.14 0.30 -8.07
C ALA A 96 -2.17 0.56 -9.17
N LEU A 97 -1.99 -0.06 -10.34
CA LEU A 97 -2.92 0.05 -11.46
C LEU A 97 -4.23 -0.70 -11.14
N ALA A 98 -4.15 -1.96 -10.70
CA ALA A 98 -5.30 -2.77 -10.34
C ALA A 98 -6.14 -2.13 -9.23
N LEU A 99 -5.49 -1.62 -8.17
CA LEU A 99 -6.16 -0.88 -7.10
C LEU A 99 -6.75 0.44 -7.59
N GLY A 100 -6.08 1.13 -8.52
CA GLY A 100 -6.56 2.37 -9.13
C GLY A 100 -7.83 2.18 -9.96
N THR A 101 -7.86 1.16 -10.81
CA THR A 101 -9.04 0.79 -11.60
C THR A 101 -10.21 0.43 -10.69
N PHE A 102 -9.99 -0.46 -9.71
CA PHE A 102 -11.01 -0.84 -8.75
C PHE A 102 -11.58 0.35 -7.99
N ALA A 103 -10.71 1.25 -7.48
CA ALA A 103 -11.15 2.45 -6.79
C ALA A 103 -11.95 3.38 -7.71
N SER A 104 -11.54 3.53 -8.97
CA SER A 104 -12.27 4.34 -9.96
C SER A 104 -13.68 3.80 -10.21
N ASP A 105 -13.82 2.48 -10.35
CA ASP A 105 -15.10 1.81 -10.60
C ASP A 105 -16.04 1.93 -9.41
N VAL A 106 -15.54 1.70 -8.20
CA VAL A 106 -16.32 1.87 -6.97
C VAL A 106 -16.80 3.32 -6.84
N LEU A 107 -15.91 4.30 -7.07
CA LEU A 107 -16.27 5.72 -6.94
C LEU A 107 -17.19 6.22 -8.06
N HIS A 108 -17.16 5.63 -9.26
CA HIS A 108 -18.15 5.92 -10.30
C HIS A 108 -19.51 5.35 -9.92
N LYS A 109 -19.57 4.08 -9.51
CA LYS A 109 -20.82 3.45 -9.09
C LYS A 109 -21.49 4.22 -7.96
N VAL A 110 -20.73 4.62 -6.93
CA VAL A 110 -21.25 5.43 -5.81
C VAL A 110 -21.77 6.80 -6.29
N ALA A 111 -21.08 7.45 -7.23
CA ALA A 111 -21.51 8.75 -7.76
C ALA A 111 -22.80 8.69 -8.58
N ASP A 112 -23.06 7.55 -9.24
CA ASP A 112 -24.26 7.32 -10.05
C ASP A 112 -25.47 6.82 -9.22
N MET A 113 -25.30 6.61 -7.91
CA MET A 113 -26.40 6.23 -7.01
C MET A 113 -27.33 7.42 -6.74
N ALA A 114 -28.64 7.13 -6.68
CA ALA A 114 -29.67 8.13 -6.37
C ALA A 114 -29.52 8.73 -4.95
N ASP A 115 -28.93 7.97 -4.02
CA ASP A 115 -28.50 8.42 -2.70
C ASP A 115 -27.08 7.87 -2.46
N PRO A 116 -26.02 8.67 -2.66
CA PRO A 116 -24.64 8.21 -2.64
C PRO A 116 -24.18 7.93 -1.20
N GLU A 117 -24.05 6.64 -0.87
CA GLU A 117 -23.51 6.19 0.42
C GLU A 117 -21.99 5.95 0.34
N ALA A 118 -21.31 6.15 1.47
CA ALA A 118 -19.88 5.88 1.56
C ALA A 118 -19.60 4.37 1.38
N PRO A 119 -18.48 3.99 0.74
CA PRO A 119 -18.08 2.59 0.63
C PRO A 119 -18.07 1.91 2.01
N GLU A 120 -18.83 0.83 2.15
CA GLU A 120 -19.00 0.12 3.41
C GLU A 120 -17.89 -0.91 3.66
N VAL A 121 -17.68 -1.21 4.95
CA VAL A 121 -16.73 -2.23 5.41
C VAL A 121 -17.19 -3.66 5.02
N SER A 122 -18.51 -3.85 4.91
CA SER A 122 -19.17 -5.11 4.55
C SER A 122 -18.71 -5.65 3.19
N PHE A 123 -18.25 -4.77 2.30
CA PHE A 123 -17.74 -5.17 0.99
C PHE A 123 -16.38 -5.89 1.05
N PHE A 124 -15.56 -5.76 2.10
CA PHE A 124 -14.11 -6.06 2.02
C PHE A 124 -13.59 -7.07 3.04
N GLY A 125 -14.46 -7.95 3.53
CA GLY A 125 -14.12 -8.91 4.58
C GLY A 125 -13.82 -8.23 5.93
N VAL A 126 -13.91 -9.00 7.02
CA VAL A 126 -13.86 -8.43 8.39
C VAL A 126 -12.47 -7.86 8.74
N GLN A 127 -11.39 -8.42 8.18
CA GLN A 127 -10.02 -8.06 8.57
C GLN A 127 -9.44 -6.87 7.77
N ALA A 128 -9.65 -6.85 6.45
CA ALA A 128 -9.12 -5.81 5.56
C ALA A 128 -10.11 -4.66 5.33
N GLY A 129 -11.41 -4.91 5.56
CA GLY A 129 -12.43 -3.97 5.16
C GLY A 129 -12.41 -2.60 5.84
N PRO A 130 -12.04 -2.46 7.12
CA PRO A 130 -11.93 -1.14 7.73
C PRO A 130 -10.88 -0.26 7.05
N GLN A 131 -9.70 -0.81 6.71
CA GLN A 131 -8.62 -0.02 6.11
C GLN A 131 -8.92 0.30 4.63
N VAL A 132 -9.51 -0.64 3.89
CA VAL A 132 -9.89 -0.45 2.48
C VAL A 132 -11.02 0.56 2.36
N ALA A 133 -12.07 0.44 3.18
CA ALA A 133 -13.19 1.40 3.20
C ALA A 133 -12.71 2.81 3.58
N ALA A 134 -11.83 2.94 4.58
CA ALA A 134 -11.25 4.23 4.95
C ALA A 134 -10.42 4.84 3.80
N TRP A 135 -9.64 4.02 3.09
CA TRP A 135 -8.88 4.46 1.92
C TRP A 135 -9.79 4.95 0.79
N LEU A 136 -10.86 4.20 0.47
CA LEU A 136 -11.83 4.59 -0.57
C LEU A 136 -12.60 5.86 -0.21
N ARG A 137 -12.98 6.04 1.06
CA ARG A 137 -13.61 7.28 1.55
C ARG A 137 -12.69 8.49 1.38
N MET A 138 -11.42 8.36 1.78
CA MET A 138 -10.43 9.42 1.56
C MET A 138 -10.25 9.75 0.06
N LEU A 139 -10.37 8.75 -0.84
CA LEU A 139 -10.35 9.01 -2.29
C LEU A 139 -11.63 9.72 -2.76
N ALA A 140 -12.80 9.32 -2.26
CA ALA A 140 -14.08 9.96 -2.54
C ALA A 140 -14.07 11.44 -2.12
N ASP A 141 -13.61 11.73 -0.90
CA ASP A 141 -13.51 13.10 -0.36
C ASP A 141 -12.59 13.97 -1.23
N ARG A 142 -11.46 13.42 -1.67
CA ARG A 142 -10.54 14.12 -2.59
C ARG A 142 -11.16 14.38 -3.96
N LYS A 143 -11.89 13.42 -4.52
CA LYS A 143 -12.62 13.59 -5.78
C LYS A 143 -13.70 14.66 -5.64
N ALA A 144 -14.52 14.59 -4.60
CA ALA A 144 -15.56 15.58 -4.31
C ALA A 144 -14.99 16.99 -4.14
N THR A 145 -13.89 17.14 -3.40
CA THR A 145 -13.21 18.43 -3.21
C THR A 145 -12.69 18.99 -4.54
N THR A 146 -12.10 18.14 -5.39
CA THR A 146 -11.58 18.54 -6.70
C THR A 146 -12.70 18.95 -7.65
N THR A 147 -13.82 18.23 -7.66
CA THR A 147 -15.00 18.57 -8.46
C THR A 147 -15.66 19.86 -7.98
N ALA A 148 -15.76 20.09 -6.67
CA ALA A 148 -16.30 21.33 -6.10
C ALA A 148 -15.44 22.57 -6.45
N LEU A 149 -14.12 22.41 -6.51
CA LEU A 149 -13.18 23.44 -6.97
C LEU A 149 -13.22 23.68 -8.49
N ALA A 150 -13.62 22.68 -9.27
CA ALA A 150 -13.74 22.76 -10.72
C ALA A 150 -15.13 23.24 -11.20
N ALA A 151 -16.13 23.31 -10.30
CA ALA A 151 -17.42 23.88 -10.61
C ALA A 151 -17.28 25.41 -10.81
N PRO A 152 -17.76 25.98 -11.93
CA PRO A 152 -17.69 27.42 -12.13
C PRO A 152 -18.50 28.13 -11.04
N ALA A 153 -17.87 29.08 -10.35
CA ALA A 153 -18.55 29.99 -9.45
C ALA A 153 -19.52 30.84 -10.27
N GLY A 154 -20.79 30.45 -10.33
CA GLY A 154 -21.80 31.26 -10.99
C GLY A 154 -23.13 30.56 -11.20
N SER A 155 -24.08 30.86 -10.32
CA SER A 155 -25.43 31.34 -10.68
C SER A 155 -25.95 32.17 -9.51
#